data_AF-A0AAU2QMD4-F1
#
_entry.id   AF-A0AAU2QMD4-F1
#
_cell.length_a   1.000
_cell.length_b   1.000
_cell.length_c   1.000
_cell.angle_alpha   90.00
_cell.angle_beta   90.00
_cell.angle_gamma   90.00
#
_symmetry.space_group_name_H-M   'P 1'
#
loop_
_entity.id
_entity.type
_entity.pdbx_description
1 polymer ?
#
loop_
_entity_poly.entity_id
_entity_poly.type
_entity_poly.pdbx_seq_one_letter_code
_entity_poly.pdbx_strand_id
1 'polypeptide(L)'
;MDRREVAAVLTYVGRLDPRTIRTDAGEARDQLAMWHELLGDVPMTTGQGWDVRETVRKRVVSSPYPILPADVAREWHAHRRERLARHTDPTPMADPDNPQAWRAELLAARDAVAAGHAAPSAHRGISAGRHRPGLKDQLAAVGSYIPASVRAELAPYRPARAAREAAIAAGGPDALAVPCEWCHADKGEPCRRRRISLDGVARGNAPRATAHPGRIDRALSAQAQAPAA
;
A
#
# COMPACT_ATOMS: atom_id res chain seq x y z
N MET A 1 -22.62 -21.61 14.91
CA MET A 1 -22.76 -23.08 14.93
C MET A 1 -24.12 -23.40 15.49
N ASP A 2 -24.79 -24.41 14.94
CA ASP A 2 -26.04 -24.90 15.53
C ASP A 2 -25.78 -25.77 16.77
N ARG A 3 -26.85 -26.11 17.52
CA ARG A 3 -26.74 -26.96 18.72
C ARG A 3 -26.13 -28.34 18.45
N ARG A 4 -26.37 -28.94 17.28
CA ARG A 4 -25.82 -30.27 16.94
C ARG A 4 -24.33 -30.18 16.71
N GLU A 5 -23.87 -29.15 16.01
CA GLU A 5 -22.45 -28.87 15.80
C GLU A 5 -21.74 -28.64 17.14
N VAL A 6 -22.34 -27.85 18.05
CA VAL A 6 -21.77 -27.62 19.38
C VAL A 6 -21.68 -28.91 20.20
N ALA A 7 -22.71 -29.76 20.16
CA ALA A 7 -22.66 -31.07 20.82
C ALA A 7 -21.55 -31.97 20.26
N ALA A 8 -21.32 -31.92 18.94
CA ALA A 8 -20.23 -32.64 18.30
C ALA A 8 -18.85 -32.10 18.73
N VAL A 9 -18.70 -30.77 18.88
CA VAL A 9 -17.49 -30.15 19.42
C VAL A 9 -17.23 -30.58 20.86
N LEU A 10 -18.24 -30.52 21.74
CA LEU A 10 -18.11 -30.97 23.13
C LEU A 10 -17.71 -32.44 23.23
N THR A 11 -18.30 -33.29 22.39
CA THR A 11 -17.92 -34.72 22.30
C THR A 11 -16.47 -34.89 21.86
N TYR A 12 -16.01 -34.10 20.89
CA TYR A 12 -14.62 -34.12 20.42
C TYR A 12 -13.65 -33.62 21.49
N VAL A 13 -13.99 -32.54 22.20
CA VAL A 13 -13.22 -32.02 23.33
C VAL A 13 -13.11 -33.07 24.42
N GLY A 14 -14.21 -33.72 24.82
CA GLY A 14 -14.20 -34.79 25.81
C GLY A 14 -13.35 -36.00 25.43
N ARG A 15 -13.26 -36.32 24.13
CA ARG A 15 -12.36 -37.38 23.64
C ARG A 15 -10.88 -37.03 23.81
N LEU A 16 -10.53 -35.75 23.64
CA LEU A 16 -9.14 -35.28 23.76
C LEU A 16 -8.75 -34.93 25.20
N ASP A 17 -9.69 -34.43 25.99
CA ASP A 17 -9.54 -34.10 27.41
C ASP A 17 -10.73 -34.66 28.21
N PRO A 18 -10.60 -35.89 28.73
CA PRO A 18 -11.67 -36.56 29.48
C PRO A 18 -12.16 -35.80 30.72
N ARG A 19 -11.38 -34.85 31.26
CA ARG A 19 -11.78 -34.02 32.41
C ARG A 19 -12.97 -33.11 32.11
N THR A 20 -13.29 -32.91 30.83
CA THR A 20 -14.37 -32.03 30.37
C THR A 20 -15.71 -32.74 30.22
N ILE A 21 -15.73 -34.07 30.33
CA ILE A 21 -16.93 -34.91 30.18
C ILE A 21 -17.87 -34.68 31.36
N ARG A 22 -19.14 -34.40 31.06
CA ARG A 22 -20.24 -34.34 32.04
C ARG A 22 -21.01 -35.64 32.03
N THR A 23 -21.13 -36.28 33.19
CA THR A 23 -21.86 -37.54 33.37
C THR A 23 -23.32 -37.31 33.75
N ASP A 24 -23.63 -36.19 34.39
CA ASP A 24 -25.01 -35.77 34.64
C ASP A 24 -25.66 -35.17 33.38
N ALA A 25 -26.90 -35.58 33.11
CA ALA A 25 -27.63 -35.15 31.94
C ALA A 25 -28.13 -33.70 32.03
N GLY A 26 -28.32 -33.16 33.23
CA GLY A 26 -28.62 -31.74 33.45
C GLY A 26 -27.40 -30.88 33.14
N GLU A 27 -26.25 -31.20 33.75
CA GLU A 27 -25.00 -30.49 33.52
C GLU A 27 -24.57 -30.50 32.04
N ALA A 28 -24.75 -31.63 31.36
CA ALA A 28 -24.45 -31.73 29.92
C ALA A 28 -25.34 -30.81 29.07
N ARG A 29 -26.65 -30.70 29.41
CA ARG A 29 -27.57 -29.79 28.73
C ARG A 29 -27.22 -28.33 28.97
N ASP A 30 -26.83 -27.99 30.19
CA ASP A 30 -26.46 -26.62 30.55
C ASP A 30 -25.13 -26.22 29.89
N GLN A 31 -24.15 -27.14 29.84
CA GLN A 31 -22.90 -26.94 29.11
C GLN A 31 -23.16 -26.72 27.62
N LEU A 32 -24.02 -27.52 27.00
CA LEU A 32 -24.41 -27.36 25.60
C LEU A 32 -25.08 -26.01 25.36
N ALA A 33 -26.01 -25.59 26.23
CA ALA A 33 -26.68 -24.30 26.11
C ALA A 33 -25.69 -23.13 26.21
N MET A 34 -24.78 -23.17 27.19
CA MET A 34 -23.74 -22.15 27.37
C MET A 34 -22.80 -22.05 26.17
N TRP A 35 -22.33 -23.19 25.65
CA TRP A 35 -21.45 -23.20 24.47
C TRP A 35 -22.18 -22.70 23.22
N HIS A 36 -23.45 -23.06 23.04
CA HIS A 36 -24.24 -22.58 21.92
C HIS A 36 -24.47 -21.07 21.96
N GLU A 37 -24.73 -20.51 23.14
CA GLU A 37 -24.87 -19.06 23.32
C GLU A 37 -23.61 -18.31 22.86
N LEU A 38 -22.43 -18.79 23.25
CA LEU A 38 -21.17 -18.12 22.94
C LEU A 38 -20.66 -18.39 21.52
N LEU A 39 -21.12 -19.45 20.87
CA LEU A 39 -20.60 -19.90 19.57
C LEU A 39 -21.65 -19.84 18.45
N GLY A 40 -22.80 -19.19 18.68
CA GLY A 40 -23.86 -19.04 17.69
C GLY A 40 -23.36 -18.48 16.36
N ASP A 41 -22.50 -17.46 16.41
CA ASP A 41 -21.94 -16.78 15.23
C ASP A 41 -20.60 -17.36 14.74
N VAL A 42 -20.12 -18.42 15.38
CA VAL A 42 -18.87 -19.08 15.00
C VAL A 42 -19.23 -20.24 14.05
N PRO A 43 -18.72 -20.29 12.81
CA PRO A 43 -18.93 -21.44 11.93
C PRO A 43 -18.13 -22.66 12.42
N MET A 44 -18.62 -23.89 12.16
CA MET A 44 -17.89 -25.11 12.49
C MET A 44 -16.60 -25.25 11.66
N THR A 45 -16.75 -25.03 10.36
CA THR A 45 -15.64 -24.95 9.40
C THR A 45 -15.95 -23.86 8.37
N THR A 46 -14.92 -23.35 7.71
CA THR A 46 -15.09 -22.56 6.49
C THR A 46 -14.17 -23.10 5.40
N GLY A 47 -14.51 -22.87 4.13
CA GLY A 47 -13.61 -23.12 3.01
C GLY A 47 -12.39 -22.17 2.95
N GLN A 48 -12.19 -21.35 3.98
CA GLN A 48 -11.21 -20.27 4.05
C GLN A 48 -10.18 -20.48 5.18
N GLY A 49 -9.93 -21.73 5.56
CA GLY A 49 -8.88 -22.10 6.52
C GLY A 49 -9.28 -21.98 7.99
N TRP A 50 -10.59 -22.00 8.28
CA TRP A 50 -11.11 -22.10 9.65
C TRP A 50 -11.69 -23.49 9.89
N ASP A 51 -11.28 -24.12 11.00
CA ASP A 51 -11.86 -25.37 11.51
C ASP A 51 -11.76 -25.37 13.04
N VAL A 52 -12.91 -25.49 13.72
CA VAL A 52 -13.00 -25.54 15.19
C VAL A 52 -12.19 -26.72 15.76
N ARG A 53 -12.15 -27.87 15.09
CA ARG A 53 -11.42 -29.06 15.57
C ARG A 53 -9.92 -28.82 15.64
N GLU A 54 -9.37 -28.12 14.66
CA GLU A 54 -7.95 -27.75 14.67
C GLU A 54 -7.64 -26.74 15.78
N THR A 55 -8.52 -25.77 16.01
CA THR A 55 -8.39 -24.85 17.16
C THR A 55 -8.47 -25.59 18.50
N VAL A 56 -9.39 -26.54 18.66
CA VAL A 56 -9.50 -27.39 19.87
C VAL A 56 -8.21 -28.18 20.07
N ARG A 57 -7.73 -28.88 19.03
CA ARG A 57 -6.49 -29.67 19.07
C ARG A 57 -5.30 -28.80 19.49
N LYS A 58 -5.12 -27.65 18.83
CA LYS A 58 -4.06 -26.68 19.13
C LYS A 58 -4.12 -26.25 20.60
N ARG A 59 -5.31 -25.97 21.13
CA ARG A 59 -5.49 -25.52 22.52
C ARG A 59 -5.17 -26.62 23.54
N VAL A 60 -5.65 -27.84 23.32
CA VAL A 60 -5.40 -28.99 24.21
C VAL A 60 -3.90 -29.31 24.26
N VAL A 61 -3.19 -29.23 23.14
CA VAL A 61 -1.73 -29.47 23.09
C VAL A 61 -0.95 -28.34 23.77
N SER A 62 -1.36 -27.08 23.57
CA SER A 62 -0.60 -25.92 24.04
C SER A 62 -0.92 -25.49 25.47
N SER A 63 -1.97 -26.02 26.10
CA SER A 63 -2.41 -25.57 27.41
C SER A 63 -2.82 -26.74 28.32
N PRO A 64 -2.38 -26.73 29.59
CA PRO A 64 -2.83 -27.73 30.57
C PRO A 64 -4.26 -27.49 31.06
N TYR A 65 -4.84 -26.31 30.79
CA TYR A 65 -6.18 -25.93 31.23
C TYR A 65 -7.25 -26.41 30.24
N PRO A 66 -8.43 -26.83 30.73
CA PRO A 66 -9.56 -27.18 29.87
C PRO A 66 -9.92 -26.05 28.92
N ILE A 67 -10.24 -26.40 27.67
CA ILE A 67 -10.70 -25.42 26.69
C ILE A 67 -12.07 -24.87 27.07
N LEU A 68 -12.23 -23.56 26.91
CA LEU A 68 -13.49 -22.86 27.11
C LEU A 68 -14.09 -22.43 25.77
N PRO A 69 -15.42 -22.23 25.66
CA PRO A 69 -16.03 -21.72 24.43
C PRO A 69 -15.45 -20.35 24.03
N ALA A 70 -15.09 -19.52 25.02
CA ALA A 70 -14.45 -18.23 24.79
C ALA A 70 -13.08 -18.35 24.09
N ASP A 71 -12.34 -19.45 24.27
CA ASP A 71 -11.08 -19.66 23.55
C ASP A 71 -11.32 -19.86 22.05
N VAL A 72 -12.36 -20.62 21.68
CA VAL A 72 -12.76 -20.83 20.29
C VAL A 72 -13.28 -19.54 19.67
N ALA A 73 -14.16 -18.82 20.36
CA ALA A 73 -14.70 -17.55 19.89
C ALA A 73 -13.59 -16.51 19.65
N ARG A 74 -12.60 -16.43 20.56
CA ARG A 74 -11.47 -15.50 20.42
C ARG A 74 -10.61 -15.81 19.19
N GLU A 75 -10.31 -17.08 18.94
CA GLU A 75 -9.56 -17.48 17.74
C GLU A 75 -10.37 -17.21 16.46
N TRP A 76 -11.69 -17.43 16.48
CA TRP A 76 -12.56 -17.08 15.35
C TRP A 76 -12.51 -15.58 15.05
N HIS A 77 -12.67 -14.74 16.08
CA HIS A 77 -12.62 -13.31 15.90
C HIS A 77 -11.24 -12.82 15.44
N ALA A 78 -10.15 -13.46 15.88
CA ALA A 78 -8.81 -13.18 15.38
C ALA A 78 -8.70 -13.53 13.89
N HIS A 79 -9.13 -14.73 13.50
CA HIS A 79 -9.14 -15.18 12.10
C HIS A 79 -10.01 -14.27 11.21
N ARG A 80 -11.21 -13.90 11.67
CA ARG A 80 -12.11 -12.95 11.00
C ARG A 80 -11.45 -11.58 10.80
N ARG A 81 -10.83 -11.02 11.85
CA ARG A 81 -10.12 -9.73 11.77
C ARG A 81 -8.97 -9.78 10.77
N GLU A 82 -8.16 -10.83 10.81
CA GLU A 82 -7.03 -10.99 9.89
C GLU A 82 -7.48 -11.07 8.43
N ARG A 83 -8.58 -11.77 8.17
CA ARG A 83 -9.14 -11.86 6.81
C ARG A 83 -9.69 -10.53 6.32
N LEU A 84 -10.42 -9.80 7.17
CA LEU A 84 -10.88 -8.45 6.84
C LEU A 84 -9.71 -7.48 6.64
N ALA A 85 -8.62 -7.61 7.39
CA ALA A 85 -7.44 -6.78 7.22
C ALA A 85 -6.74 -7.00 5.87
N ARG A 86 -6.85 -8.21 5.29
CA ARG A 86 -6.32 -8.54 3.96
C ARG A 86 -7.28 -8.18 2.81
N HIS A 87 -8.54 -7.93 3.11
CA HIS A 87 -9.56 -7.66 2.11
C HIS A 87 -9.50 -6.22 1.62
N THR A 88 -9.48 -6.05 0.30
CA THR A 88 -9.70 -4.75 -0.35
C THR A 88 -11.06 -4.76 -1.01
N ASP A 89 -11.91 -3.79 -0.65
CA ASP A 89 -13.26 -3.67 -1.19
C ASP A 89 -13.21 -3.58 -2.73
N PRO A 90 -13.90 -4.48 -3.46
CA PRO A 90 -13.93 -4.42 -4.91
C PRO A 90 -14.77 -3.23 -5.38
N THR A 91 -14.55 -2.79 -6.62
CA THR A 91 -15.48 -1.87 -7.29
C THR A 91 -16.83 -2.58 -7.47
N PRO A 92 -17.93 -2.09 -6.87
CA PRO A 92 -19.28 -2.60 -7.08
C PRO A 92 -19.69 -2.59 -8.55
N MET A 93 -20.62 -3.47 -8.90
CA MET A 93 -21.27 -3.48 -10.23
C MET A 93 -22.47 -2.54 -10.28
N ALA A 94 -23.04 -2.18 -9.12
CA ALA A 94 -24.09 -1.17 -9.02
C ALA A 94 -23.69 0.16 -9.67
N ASP A 95 -24.69 0.89 -10.13
CA ASP A 95 -24.54 2.26 -10.63
C ASP A 95 -23.94 3.18 -9.53
N PRO A 96 -22.80 3.86 -9.79
CA PRO A 96 -22.23 4.83 -8.85
C PRO A 96 -23.19 5.94 -8.44
N ASP A 97 -24.13 6.30 -9.32
CA ASP A 97 -25.13 7.34 -9.06
C ASP A 97 -26.30 6.82 -8.19
N ASN A 98 -26.34 5.51 -7.91
CA ASN A 98 -27.22 4.90 -6.91
C ASN A 98 -26.45 4.54 -5.63
N PRO A 99 -26.32 5.46 -4.66
CA PRO A 99 -25.48 5.24 -3.49
C PRO A 99 -26.00 4.14 -2.57
N GLN A 100 -27.30 3.81 -2.60
CA GLN A 100 -27.87 2.76 -1.76
C GLN A 100 -27.47 1.38 -2.27
N ALA A 101 -27.66 1.12 -3.57
CA ALA A 101 -27.26 -0.14 -4.20
C ALA A 101 -25.74 -0.35 -4.09
N TRP A 102 -24.97 0.71 -4.34
CA TRP A 102 -23.52 0.70 -4.21
C TRP A 102 -23.03 0.28 -2.82
N ARG A 103 -23.60 0.87 -1.76
CA ARG A 103 -23.24 0.51 -0.38
C ARG A 103 -23.67 -0.90 0.00
N ALA A 104 -24.83 -1.35 -0.47
CA ALA A 104 -25.33 -2.69 -0.19
C ALA A 104 -24.37 -3.76 -0.74
N GLU A 105 -23.86 -3.59 -1.96
CA GLU A 105 -22.89 -4.52 -2.54
C GLU A 105 -21.57 -4.56 -1.77
N LEU A 106 -21.05 -3.39 -1.34
CA LEU A 106 -19.84 -3.32 -0.52
C LEU A 106 -20.00 -4.04 0.82
N LEU A 107 -21.11 -3.81 1.52
CA LEU A 107 -21.40 -4.48 2.78
C LEU A 107 -21.55 -5.99 2.59
N ALA A 108 -22.28 -6.42 1.57
CA ALA A 108 -22.45 -7.84 1.26
C ALA A 108 -21.11 -8.54 0.98
N ALA A 109 -20.20 -7.89 0.23
CA ALA A 109 -18.86 -8.41 -0.02
C ALA A 109 -18.05 -8.55 1.28
N ARG A 110 -18.05 -7.51 2.13
CA ARG A 110 -17.37 -7.54 3.42
C ARG A 110 -17.94 -8.59 4.35
N ASP A 111 -19.26 -8.75 4.40
CA ASP A 111 -19.94 -9.73 5.25
C ASP A 111 -19.67 -11.16 4.79
N ALA A 112 -19.67 -11.42 3.47
CA ALA A 112 -19.29 -12.71 2.90
C ALA A 112 -17.84 -13.09 3.25
N VAL A 113 -16.92 -12.11 3.23
CA VAL A 113 -15.56 -12.32 3.73
C VAL A 113 -15.61 -12.54 5.24
N ALA A 114 -16.25 -11.68 6.02
CA ALA A 114 -16.29 -11.77 7.48
C ALA A 114 -16.82 -13.12 7.99
N ALA A 115 -17.82 -13.70 7.33
CA ALA A 115 -18.41 -14.99 7.64
C ALA A 115 -17.61 -16.20 7.11
N GLY A 116 -16.64 -15.98 6.23
CA GLY A 116 -15.83 -17.06 5.63
C GLY A 116 -16.46 -17.73 4.42
N HIS A 117 -17.47 -17.11 3.80
CA HIS A 117 -18.07 -17.58 2.56
C HIS A 117 -17.24 -17.22 1.32
N ALA A 118 -16.51 -16.10 1.36
CA ALA A 118 -15.67 -15.63 0.25
C ALA A 118 -14.21 -15.44 0.68
N ALA A 119 -13.26 -15.68 -0.22
CA ALA A 119 -11.86 -15.33 0.02
C ALA A 119 -11.67 -13.80 0.05
N PRO A 120 -10.74 -13.25 0.85
CA PRO A 120 -10.38 -11.84 0.77
C PRO A 120 -9.88 -11.49 -0.63
N SER A 121 -10.49 -10.50 -1.29
CA SER A 121 -9.93 -9.92 -2.50
C SER A 121 -8.65 -9.14 -2.18
N ALA A 122 -7.57 -9.51 -2.88
CA ALA A 122 -6.33 -8.75 -2.84
C ALA A 122 -6.47 -7.49 -3.72
N HIS A 123 -5.80 -6.42 -3.31
CA HIS A 123 -5.57 -5.29 -4.20
C HIS A 123 -4.88 -5.80 -5.48
N ARG A 124 -5.34 -5.39 -6.67
CA ARG A 124 -4.52 -5.59 -7.88
C ARG A 124 -3.20 -4.88 -7.60
N GLY A 125 -2.13 -5.65 -7.41
CA GLY A 125 -0.81 -5.09 -7.28
C GLY A 125 -0.52 -4.23 -8.51
N ILE A 126 0.08 -3.06 -8.31
CA ILE A 126 0.66 -2.31 -9.41
C ILE A 126 1.81 -3.16 -9.93
N SER A 127 1.49 -4.07 -10.84
CA SER A 127 2.50 -4.81 -11.57
C SER A 127 3.14 -3.78 -12.50
N ALA A 128 4.48 -3.73 -12.55
CA ALA A 128 5.12 -3.16 -13.72
C ALA A 128 4.59 -3.96 -14.90
N GLY A 129 3.59 -3.41 -15.60
CA GLY A 129 2.93 -4.10 -16.70
C GLY A 129 4.00 -4.58 -17.69
N ARG A 130 3.72 -5.65 -18.44
CA ARG A 130 4.64 -6.11 -19.49
C ARG A 130 5.06 -4.89 -20.31
N HIS A 131 6.37 -4.69 -20.47
CA HIS A 131 6.92 -3.61 -21.27
C HIS A 131 6.27 -3.68 -22.64
N ARG A 132 5.35 -2.76 -22.95
CA ARG A 132 4.64 -2.76 -24.23
C ARG A 132 5.68 -2.51 -25.32
N PRO A 133 5.88 -3.43 -26.29
CA PRO A 133 6.75 -3.16 -27.43
C PRO A 133 6.29 -1.88 -28.13
N GLY A 134 7.23 -0.99 -28.46
CA GLY A 134 6.92 0.31 -29.06
C GLY A 134 6.50 1.41 -28.08
N LEU A 135 6.48 1.18 -26.75
CA LEU A 135 6.20 2.25 -25.78
C LEU A 135 7.19 3.41 -25.89
N LYS A 136 8.48 3.12 -26.13
CA LYS A 136 9.50 4.15 -26.35
C LYS A 136 9.19 4.99 -27.58
N ASP A 137 8.75 4.36 -28.66
CA ASP A 137 8.40 5.06 -29.92
C ASP A 137 7.13 5.88 -29.75
N GLN A 138 6.13 5.36 -29.02
CA GLN A 138 4.92 6.09 -28.66
C GLN A 138 5.22 7.30 -27.77
N LEU A 139 6.08 7.15 -26.77
CA LEU A 139 6.52 8.26 -25.92
C LEU A 139 7.32 9.29 -26.72
N ALA A 140 8.17 8.84 -27.66
CA ALA A 140 8.87 9.74 -28.58
C ALA A 140 7.89 10.51 -29.49
N ALA A 141 6.82 9.85 -29.96
CA ALA A 141 5.77 10.48 -30.77
C ALA A 141 4.92 11.50 -29.97
N VAL A 142 4.64 11.24 -28.70
CA VAL A 142 3.99 12.20 -27.78
C VAL A 142 4.94 13.38 -27.48
N GLY A 143 6.25 13.13 -27.47
CA GLY A 143 7.27 14.14 -27.22
C GLY A 143 7.34 14.53 -25.74
N SER A 144 7.52 15.82 -25.46
CA SER A 144 7.61 16.30 -24.07
C SER A 144 6.23 16.38 -23.42
N TYR A 145 6.13 15.94 -22.17
CA TYR A 145 4.91 16.08 -21.34
C TYR A 145 4.38 17.53 -21.29
N ILE A 146 5.28 18.53 -21.41
CA ILE A 146 4.89 19.93 -21.54
C ILE A 146 5.26 20.40 -22.96
N PRO A 147 4.26 20.64 -23.84
CA PRO A 147 4.49 21.14 -25.19
C PRO A 147 5.33 22.43 -25.20
N ALA A 148 6.05 22.67 -26.31
CA ALA A 148 6.91 23.85 -26.45
C ALA A 148 6.13 25.18 -26.31
N SER A 149 4.90 25.23 -26.83
CA SER A 149 3.99 26.37 -26.69
C SER A 149 3.66 26.69 -25.24
N VAL A 150 3.23 25.67 -24.47
CA VAL A 150 2.93 25.81 -23.04
C VAL A 150 4.19 26.20 -22.25
N ARG A 151 5.35 25.66 -22.63
CA ARG A 151 6.64 26.08 -22.04
C ARG A 151 6.92 27.56 -22.30
N ALA A 152 6.62 28.09 -23.48
CA ALA A 152 6.77 29.52 -23.79
C ALA A 152 5.81 30.38 -22.96
N GLU A 153 4.55 29.98 -22.83
CA GLU A 153 3.57 30.67 -21.97
C GLU A 153 4.00 30.71 -20.50
N LEU A 154 4.65 29.66 -20.01
CA LEU A 154 5.16 29.60 -18.64
C LEU A 154 6.44 30.40 -18.42
N ALA A 155 7.08 30.95 -19.46
CA ALA A 155 8.34 31.68 -19.35
C ALA A 155 8.35 32.81 -18.29
N PRO A 156 7.29 33.65 -18.16
CA PRO A 156 7.22 34.70 -17.13
C PRO A 156 7.29 34.15 -15.70
N TYR A 157 6.80 32.92 -15.47
CA TYR A 157 6.77 32.28 -14.16
C TYR A 157 8.03 31.44 -13.86
N ARG A 158 8.88 31.20 -14.86
CA ARG A 158 10.11 30.40 -14.74
C ARG A 158 11.34 31.09 -15.35
N PRO A 159 11.62 32.36 -15.03
CA PRO A 159 12.55 33.20 -15.78
C PRO A 159 13.97 32.59 -15.91
N ALA A 160 14.51 32.01 -14.82
CA ALA A 160 15.83 31.38 -14.86
C ALA A 160 15.89 30.14 -15.77
N ARG A 161 14.81 29.35 -15.79
CA ARG A 161 14.70 28.17 -16.66
C ARG A 161 14.47 28.57 -18.11
N ALA A 162 13.64 29.59 -18.36
CA ALA A 162 13.42 30.14 -19.69
C ALA A 162 14.71 30.74 -20.29
N ALA A 163 15.49 31.47 -19.50
CA ALA A 163 16.78 32.03 -19.93
C ALA A 163 17.79 30.92 -20.30
N ARG A 164 17.86 29.83 -19.52
CA ARG A 164 18.69 28.67 -19.85
C ARG A 164 18.24 28.00 -21.15
N GLU A 165 16.94 27.73 -21.29
CA GLU A 165 16.38 27.10 -22.49
C GLU A 165 16.64 27.97 -23.75
N ALA A 166 16.52 29.30 -23.64
CA ALA A 166 16.85 30.24 -24.70
C ALA A 166 18.35 30.27 -25.05
N ALA A 167 19.24 30.24 -24.04
CA ALA A 167 20.68 30.20 -24.25
C ALA A 167 21.12 28.92 -24.96
N ILE A 168 20.55 27.77 -24.59
CA ILE A 168 20.80 26.48 -25.25
C ILE A 168 20.28 26.50 -26.68
N ALA A 169 19.07 27.03 -26.91
CA ALA A 169 18.49 27.15 -28.24
C ALA A 169 19.31 28.08 -29.17
N ALA A 170 19.98 29.08 -28.61
CA ALA A 170 20.92 29.94 -29.32
C ALA A 170 22.30 29.28 -29.59
N GLY A 171 22.46 27.98 -29.30
CA GLY A 171 23.71 27.23 -29.47
C GLY A 171 24.69 27.36 -28.30
N GLY A 172 24.30 28.07 -27.23
CA GLY A 172 25.11 28.23 -26.04
C GLY A 172 25.22 26.95 -25.18
N PRO A 173 26.18 26.92 -24.25
CA PRO A 173 26.43 25.76 -23.41
C PRO A 173 25.32 25.57 -22.36
N ASP A 174 24.93 24.33 -22.10
CA ASP A 174 24.11 24.01 -20.95
C ASP A 174 24.97 23.93 -19.67
N ALA A 175 25.07 25.06 -18.95
CA ALA A 175 25.85 25.13 -17.71
C ALA A 175 25.42 24.10 -16.65
N LEU A 176 24.17 23.61 -16.65
CA LEU A 176 23.70 22.63 -15.66
C LEU A 176 24.00 21.18 -16.06
N ALA A 177 24.47 20.92 -17.28
CA ALA A 177 24.86 19.57 -17.72
C ALA A 177 26.16 19.06 -17.06
N VAL A 178 26.95 19.97 -16.49
CA VAL A 178 28.20 19.68 -15.76
C VAL A 178 28.07 20.08 -14.28
N PRO A 179 28.73 19.37 -13.34
CA PRO A 179 28.79 19.80 -11.95
C PRO A 179 29.62 21.10 -11.82
N CYS A 180 29.31 21.90 -10.80
CA CYS A 180 30.06 23.12 -10.50
C CYS A 180 31.19 22.82 -9.51
N GLU A 181 32.45 23.03 -9.89
CA GLU A 181 33.58 22.75 -9.00
C GLU A 181 33.75 23.80 -7.88
N TRP A 182 33.24 25.02 -8.08
CA TRP A 182 33.40 26.10 -7.10
C TRP A 182 32.40 26.04 -5.94
N CYS A 183 31.12 25.73 -6.22
CA CYS A 183 30.09 25.59 -5.17
C CYS A 183 29.62 24.16 -4.95
N HIS A 184 30.21 23.18 -5.65
CA HIS A 184 29.86 21.76 -5.61
C HIS A 184 28.38 21.45 -5.91
N ALA A 185 27.69 22.32 -6.67
CA ALA A 185 26.34 22.04 -7.13
C ALA A 185 26.36 20.95 -8.21
N ASP A 186 25.49 19.95 -8.06
CA ASP A 186 25.42 18.79 -8.94
C ASP A 186 24.85 19.10 -10.33
N LYS A 187 24.93 18.12 -11.23
CA LYS A 187 24.26 18.18 -12.54
C LYS A 187 22.76 18.39 -12.34
N GLY A 188 22.17 19.28 -13.14
CA GLY A 188 20.76 19.66 -13.05
C GLY A 188 20.44 20.67 -11.95
N GLU A 189 21.34 20.93 -10.99
CA GLU A 189 21.11 21.89 -9.91
C GLU A 189 21.73 23.27 -10.20
N PRO A 190 21.04 24.38 -9.89
CA PRO A 190 21.61 25.73 -10.04
C PRO A 190 22.79 25.95 -9.09
N CYS A 191 23.72 26.82 -9.49
CA CYS A 191 24.78 27.26 -8.60
C CYS A 191 24.21 27.92 -7.34
N ARG A 192 24.92 27.81 -6.22
CA ARG A 192 24.46 28.32 -4.92
C ARG A 192 25.34 29.49 -4.47
N ARG A 193 24.75 30.51 -3.84
CA ARG A 193 25.45 31.59 -3.12
C ARG A 193 25.14 31.52 -1.64
N ARG A 194 26.15 31.83 -0.81
CA ARG A 194 25.96 31.93 0.64
C ARG A 194 25.09 33.14 0.97
N ARG A 195 24.06 32.95 1.78
CA ARG A 195 23.26 34.02 2.39
C ARG A 195 23.95 34.44 3.67
N ILE A 196 24.37 35.70 3.71
CA ILE A 196 25.03 36.32 4.87
C ILE A 196 24.00 37.27 5.51
N SER A 197 23.87 37.20 6.83
CA SER A 197 23.05 38.13 7.60
C SER A 197 23.73 39.50 7.70
N LEU A 198 22.99 40.51 8.16
CA LEU A 198 23.53 41.86 8.38
C LEU A 198 24.69 41.85 9.39
N ASP A 199 24.70 40.88 10.30
CA ASP A 199 25.75 40.67 11.30
C ASP A 199 26.98 39.90 10.76
N GLY A 200 27.05 39.67 9.44
CA GLY A 200 28.16 38.95 8.80
C GLY A 200 28.12 37.42 8.96
N VAL A 201 27.16 36.87 9.70
CA VAL A 201 27.02 35.43 9.92
C VAL A 201 26.27 34.76 8.77
N ALA A 202 26.77 33.62 8.30
CA ALA A 202 26.12 32.84 7.26
C ALA A 202 24.85 32.13 7.76
N ARG A 203 23.72 32.35 7.08
CA ARG A 203 22.41 31.75 7.41
C ARG A 203 21.97 30.63 6.47
N GLY A 204 22.71 30.38 5.39
CA GLY A 204 22.43 29.27 4.48
C GLY A 204 22.85 29.57 3.05
N ASN A 205 22.24 28.88 2.08
CA ASN A 205 22.51 29.06 0.65
C ASN A 205 21.23 29.43 -0.10
N ALA A 206 21.36 30.22 -1.17
CA ALA A 206 20.29 30.53 -2.12
C ALA A 206 20.73 30.16 -3.54
N PRO A 207 19.82 29.70 -4.41
CA PRO A 207 20.15 29.49 -5.81
C PRO A 207 20.54 30.82 -6.47
N ARG A 208 21.54 30.77 -7.34
CA ARG A 208 21.95 31.88 -8.19
C ARG A 208 21.17 31.82 -9.50
N ALA A 209 20.81 32.99 -10.02
CA ALA A 209 20.23 33.11 -11.35
C ALA A 209 21.26 32.82 -12.45
N THR A 210 22.53 33.18 -12.23
CA THR A 210 23.64 32.94 -13.14
C THR A 210 24.60 31.89 -12.58
N ALA A 211 25.06 30.98 -13.45
CA ALA A 211 26.08 30.00 -13.10
C ALA A 211 27.42 30.67 -12.79
N HIS A 212 28.28 30.00 -12.00
CA HIS A 212 29.65 30.49 -11.80
C HIS A 212 30.43 30.45 -13.13
N PRO A 213 31.28 31.45 -13.42
CA PRO A 213 32.04 31.50 -14.67
C PRO A 213 32.77 30.20 -15.01
N GLY A 214 33.49 29.63 -14.04
CA GLY A 214 34.19 28.34 -14.26
C GLY A 214 33.27 27.15 -14.58
N ARG A 215 31.98 27.19 -14.19
CA ARG A 215 31.00 26.17 -14.63
C ARG A 215 30.61 26.37 -16.10
N ILE A 216 30.51 27.62 -16.55
CA ILE A 216 30.21 27.98 -17.94
C ILE A 216 31.38 27.56 -18.84
N ASP A 217 32.61 27.90 -18.47
CA ASP A 217 33.82 27.54 -19.22
C ASP A 217 33.96 26.01 -19.37
N ARG A 218 33.65 25.28 -18.31
CA ARG A 218 33.63 23.81 -18.35
C ARG A 218 32.52 23.27 -19.25
N ALA A 219 31.33 23.87 -19.22
CA ALA A 219 30.24 23.47 -20.10
C ALA A 219 30.58 23.75 -21.58
N LEU A 220 31.24 24.88 -21.88
CA LEU A 220 31.79 25.19 -23.21
C LEU A 220 32.83 24.16 -23.64
N SER A 221 33.75 23.81 -22.74
CA SER A 221 34.80 22.82 -23.01
C SER A 221 34.22 21.43 -23.28
N ALA A 222 33.22 21.03 -22.49
CA ALA A 222 32.50 19.77 -22.69
C ALA A 222 31.68 19.75 -24.00
N GLN A 223 31.10 20.88 -24.40
CA GLN A 223 30.39 21.02 -25.67
C GLN A 223 31.35 20.93 -26.87
N ALA A 224 32.55 21.52 -26.77
CA ALA A 224 33.57 21.44 -27.81
C ALA A 224 34.21 20.05 -27.94
N GLN A 225 34.21 19.25 -26.87
CA GLN A 225 34.73 17.88 -26.85
C GLN A 225 33.69 16.83 -27.24
N ALA A 226 32.41 17.19 -27.29
CA ALA A 226 31.38 16.30 -27.80
C ALA A 226 31.58 16.14 -29.31
N PRO A 227 31.77 14.91 -29.84
CA PRO A 227 31.86 14.72 -31.28
C PRO A 227 30.57 15.23 -31.93
N ALA A 228 30.70 16.00 -33.02
CA ALA A 228 29.57 16.38 -33.84
C ALA A 228 28.87 15.09 -34.30
N ALA A 229 27.67 14.85 -33.78
CA ALA A 229 26.80 13.74 -34.17
C ALA A 229 25.94 14.14 -35.36
#